data_AF-A0A2R7LEM5-F1
#
_entry.id   AF-A0A2R7LEM5-F1
#
_cell.length_a   1.000
_cell.length_b   1.000
_cell.length_c   1.000
_cell.angle_alpha   90.00
_cell.angle_beta   90.00
_cell.angle_gamma   90.00
#
_symmetry.space_group_name_H-M   'P 1'
#
loop_
_entity.id
_entity.type
_entity.pdbx_description
1 polymer ?
#
loop_
_entity_poly.entity_id
_entity_poly.type
_entity_poly.pdbx_seq_one_letter_code
_entity_poly.pdbx_strand_id
1 'polypeptide(L)'
;MRPGFWTGLVLAAGLATGLWSPASAQPAPRYGFEVVRAYPHDTGAFTEGLFWRDGFLFESTGLEGRSSIRKVTLETGVPEQERLIESRYFGEGIIDWKDRLIELTWKHETGFIYDIATFEKLGEFSYPGEGWALTRDDRRLIMSDGTSSLRFLDPETLKETGRVQVTDAGRPVDNLNELEWVKGEVFANIWQTDLIARIDPATGKVTGWIDLTGLLTEADRAGNRVDVLNGIAYDTATDRLFVTGKLWPRLYEIRLKPLAP
;
A
#
# COMPACT_ATOMS: atom_id res chain seq x y z
N MET A 1 85.16 33.08 -23.33
CA MET A 1 84.47 32.07 -22.47
C MET A 1 83.13 32.65 -22.08
N ARG A 2 82.01 32.03 -22.48
CA ARG A 2 80.64 32.45 -22.15
C ARG A 2 80.04 31.44 -21.16
N PRO A 3 79.38 31.84 -20.07
CA PRO A 3 78.61 30.92 -19.25
C PRO A 3 77.18 30.82 -19.79
N GLY A 4 76.67 29.59 -19.87
CA GLY A 4 75.32 29.27 -20.34
C GLY A 4 74.29 29.34 -19.21
N PHE A 5 73.10 29.83 -19.55
CA PHE A 5 71.91 29.79 -18.69
C PHE A 5 71.16 28.47 -18.90
N TRP A 6 70.84 27.77 -17.81
CA TRP A 6 69.91 26.64 -17.80
C TRP A 6 68.54 27.12 -17.34
N THR A 7 67.53 27.04 -18.21
CA THR A 7 66.12 27.23 -17.87
C THR A 7 65.48 25.89 -17.56
N GLY A 8 65.09 25.68 -16.31
CA GLY A 8 64.29 24.52 -15.88
C GLY A 8 62.82 24.72 -16.24
N LEU A 9 62.24 23.77 -16.97
CA LEU A 9 60.81 23.72 -17.28
C LEU A 9 60.08 23.00 -16.13
N VAL A 10 59.16 23.69 -15.45
CA VAL A 10 58.24 23.08 -14.49
C VAL A 10 56.98 22.67 -15.24
N LEU A 11 56.76 21.35 -15.37
CA LEU A 11 55.51 20.77 -15.88
C LEU A 11 54.51 20.65 -14.73
N ALA A 12 53.51 21.53 -14.70
CA ALA A 12 52.35 21.39 -13.83
C ALA A 12 51.36 20.41 -14.48
N ALA A 13 51.24 19.21 -13.93
CA ALA A 13 50.21 18.24 -14.32
C ALA A 13 48.86 18.69 -13.73
N GLY A 14 47.98 19.22 -14.59
CA GLY A 14 46.60 19.53 -14.22
C GLY A 14 45.78 18.25 -14.08
N LEU A 15 45.46 17.86 -12.84
CA LEU A 15 44.45 16.84 -12.55
C LEU A 15 43.07 17.44 -12.83
N ALA A 16 42.49 17.10 -13.98
CA ALA A 16 41.10 17.38 -14.28
C ALA A 16 40.21 16.47 -13.42
N THR A 17 39.76 16.95 -12.27
CA THR A 17 38.71 16.30 -11.49
C THR A 17 37.39 16.49 -12.23
N GLY A 18 37.01 15.52 -13.06
CA GLY A 18 35.68 15.44 -13.63
C GLY A 18 34.66 15.40 -12.50
N LEU A 19 33.87 16.47 -12.36
CA LEU A 19 32.72 16.49 -11.47
C LEU A 19 31.71 15.46 -12.01
N TRP A 20 31.67 14.29 -11.38
CA TRP A 20 30.66 13.28 -11.65
C TRP A 20 29.35 13.82 -11.06
N SER A 21 28.57 14.53 -11.87
CA SER A 21 27.20 14.85 -11.49
C SER A 21 26.44 13.52 -11.42
N PRO A 22 25.88 13.11 -10.25
CA PRO A 22 25.01 11.96 -10.21
C PRO A 22 23.86 12.20 -11.18
N ALA A 23 23.63 11.25 -12.09
CA ALA A 23 22.46 11.31 -12.98
C ALA A 23 21.22 11.45 -12.09
N SER A 24 20.40 12.47 -12.35
CA SER A 24 19.11 12.63 -11.66
C SER A 24 18.29 11.36 -11.87
N ALA A 25 17.93 10.67 -10.79
CA ALA A 25 17.04 9.52 -10.86
C ALA A 25 15.74 9.95 -11.54
N GLN A 26 15.33 9.25 -12.59
CA GLN A 26 14.10 9.56 -13.31
C GLN A 26 12.89 9.09 -12.48
N PRO A 27 11.77 9.82 -12.53
CA PRO A 27 10.51 9.35 -11.93
C PRO A 27 10.06 8.02 -12.52
N ALA A 28 9.39 7.23 -11.70
CA ALA A 28 8.82 5.96 -12.13
C ALA A 28 7.75 6.15 -13.24
N PRO A 29 7.60 5.19 -14.17
CA PRO A 29 6.60 5.25 -15.23
C PRO A 29 5.17 5.26 -14.68
N ARG A 30 4.24 5.86 -15.44
CA ARG A 30 2.81 5.89 -15.09
C ARG A 30 1.98 4.90 -15.90
N TYR A 31 0.98 4.34 -15.25
CA TYR A 31 -0.02 3.43 -15.79
C TYR A 31 -1.40 4.05 -15.55
N GLY A 32 -2.27 3.99 -16.55
CA GLY A 32 -3.71 4.16 -16.36
C GLY A 32 -4.36 2.81 -16.09
N PHE A 33 -5.68 2.79 -16.26
CA PHE A 33 -6.48 1.60 -16.02
C PHE A 33 -7.53 1.37 -17.12
N GLU A 34 -8.03 0.13 -17.17
CA GLU A 34 -9.28 -0.25 -17.81
C GLU A 34 -10.16 -0.94 -16.77
N VAL A 35 -11.41 -0.51 -16.65
CA VAL A 35 -12.39 -1.21 -15.83
C VAL A 35 -12.83 -2.47 -16.57
N VAL A 36 -12.54 -3.63 -15.99
CA VAL A 36 -13.00 -4.93 -16.48
C VAL A 36 -14.43 -5.18 -16.01
N ARG A 37 -14.69 -4.91 -14.72
CA ARG A 37 -16.01 -5.04 -14.11
C ARG A 37 -16.15 -4.11 -12.92
N ALA A 38 -17.39 -3.70 -12.63
CA ALA A 38 -17.75 -3.03 -11.39
C ALA A 38 -18.72 -3.91 -10.60
N TYR A 39 -18.51 -4.00 -9.29
CA TYR A 39 -19.31 -4.76 -8.33
C TYR A 39 -19.96 -3.79 -7.32
N PRO A 40 -21.09 -4.15 -6.69
CA PRO A 40 -21.65 -3.37 -5.60
C PRO A 40 -20.69 -3.32 -4.41
N HIS A 41 -20.66 -2.21 -3.69
CA HIS A 41 -19.90 -2.05 -2.45
C HIS A 41 -20.75 -1.31 -1.41
N ASP A 42 -20.56 -1.61 -0.13
CA ASP A 42 -21.33 -1.03 0.96
C ASP A 42 -20.97 0.46 1.16
N THR A 43 -21.92 1.35 0.84
CA THR A 43 -21.76 2.81 1.05
C THR A 43 -21.62 3.22 2.53
N GLY A 44 -21.86 2.31 3.47
CA GLY A 44 -21.61 2.50 4.89
C GLY A 44 -20.20 2.11 5.36
N ALA A 45 -19.41 1.46 4.51
CA ALA A 45 -18.08 0.93 4.79
C ALA A 45 -16.99 1.99 4.61
N PHE A 46 -16.33 2.39 5.70
CA PHE A 46 -15.15 3.25 5.64
C PHE A 46 -13.93 2.35 5.48
N THR A 47 -13.66 1.84 4.28
CA THR A 47 -12.65 0.81 4.00
C THR A 47 -11.23 1.22 4.44
N GLU A 48 -10.62 0.42 5.32
CA GLU A 48 -9.25 0.62 5.81
C GLU A 48 -8.30 -0.56 5.55
N GLY A 49 -8.83 -1.71 5.17
CA GLY A 49 -8.04 -2.85 4.69
C GLY A 49 -8.87 -3.74 3.81
N LEU A 50 -8.29 -4.25 2.72
CA LEU A 50 -8.96 -5.13 1.79
C LEU A 50 -7.98 -6.21 1.33
N PHE A 51 -8.40 -7.47 1.28
CA PHE A 51 -7.62 -8.50 0.59
C PHE A 51 -8.53 -9.58 0.01
N TRP A 52 -8.01 -10.32 -0.96
CA TRP A 52 -8.72 -11.43 -1.60
C TRP A 52 -8.26 -12.77 -1.04
N ARG A 53 -9.21 -13.63 -0.67
CA ARG A 53 -8.90 -15.01 -0.25
C ARG A 53 -10.06 -15.96 -0.48
N ASP A 54 -9.74 -17.14 -1.03
CA ASP A 54 -10.65 -18.29 -1.14
C ASP A 54 -12.02 -17.97 -1.78
N GLY A 55 -12.05 -17.03 -2.74
CA GLY A 55 -13.28 -16.63 -3.43
C GLY A 55 -14.02 -15.45 -2.81
N PHE A 56 -13.50 -14.88 -1.72
CA PHE A 56 -14.13 -13.80 -0.96
C PHE A 56 -13.20 -12.60 -0.83
N LEU A 57 -13.83 -11.44 -0.62
CA LEU A 57 -13.15 -10.27 -0.09
C LEU A 57 -13.17 -10.34 1.43
N PHE A 58 -12.04 -10.02 2.05
CA PHE A 58 -11.97 -9.69 3.46
C PHE A 58 -11.74 -8.19 3.58
N GLU A 59 -12.58 -7.53 4.38
CA GLU A 59 -12.56 -6.08 4.51
C GLU A 59 -12.51 -5.66 5.98
N SER A 60 -11.67 -4.68 6.29
CA SER A 60 -11.71 -3.92 7.53
C SER A 60 -12.31 -2.55 7.27
N THR A 61 -13.18 -2.12 8.17
CA THR A 61 -13.78 -0.79 8.13
C THR A 61 -13.41 0.01 9.37
N GLY A 62 -13.11 1.30 9.18
CA GLY A 62 -12.82 2.25 10.25
C GLY A 62 -14.06 2.92 10.86
N LEU A 63 -13.80 4.00 11.60
CA LEU A 63 -14.71 4.79 12.46
C LEU A 63 -14.94 4.16 13.85
N GLU A 64 -14.54 4.88 14.91
CA GLU A 64 -14.77 4.46 16.30
C GLU A 64 -16.26 4.18 16.56
N GLY A 65 -16.54 3.10 17.27
CA GLY A 65 -17.89 2.60 17.53
C GLY A 65 -18.58 1.93 16.33
N ARG A 66 -17.96 1.92 15.15
CA ARG A 66 -18.48 1.29 13.92
C ARG A 66 -17.50 0.36 13.22
N SER A 67 -16.25 0.31 13.68
CA SER A 67 -15.20 -0.47 13.04
C SER A 67 -15.50 -1.97 13.09
N SER A 68 -15.13 -2.69 12.02
CA SER A 68 -15.50 -4.10 11.85
C SER A 68 -14.54 -4.82 10.91
N ILE A 69 -14.44 -6.14 11.08
CA ILE A 69 -13.86 -7.07 10.10
C ILE A 69 -14.98 -7.86 9.42
N ARG A 70 -14.86 -8.07 8.11
CA ARG A 70 -15.93 -8.58 7.26
C ARG A 70 -15.38 -9.62 6.28
N LYS A 71 -16.18 -10.65 6.01
CA LYS A 71 -16.02 -11.55 4.87
C LYS A 71 -17.17 -11.28 3.91
N VAL A 72 -16.87 -10.88 2.68
CA VAL A 72 -17.84 -10.28 1.74
C VAL A 72 -17.88 -11.09 0.44
N THR A 73 -19.11 -11.37 -0.02
CA THR A 73 -19.34 -11.96 -1.35
C THR A 73 -19.11 -10.90 -2.43
N LEU A 74 -18.18 -11.15 -3.36
CA LEU A 74 -17.79 -10.19 -4.39
C LEU A 74 -18.98 -9.72 -5.25
N GLU A 75 -19.82 -10.64 -5.69
CA GLU A 75 -20.89 -10.37 -6.66
C GLU A 75 -21.98 -9.45 -6.11
N THR A 76 -22.21 -9.50 -4.80
CA THR A 76 -23.31 -8.77 -4.14
C THR A 76 -22.83 -7.61 -3.27
N GLY A 77 -21.55 -7.62 -2.84
CA GLY A 77 -21.02 -6.67 -1.86
C GLY A 77 -21.60 -6.86 -0.45
N VAL A 78 -22.26 -8.00 -0.17
CA VAL A 78 -22.90 -8.27 1.11
C VAL A 78 -21.95 -9.07 2.02
N PRO A 79 -21.75 -8.68 3.29
CA PRO A 79 -21.02 -9.48 4.26
C PRO A 79 -21.76 -10.81 4.55
N GLU A 80 -21.06 -11.94 4.41
CA GLU A 80 -21.52 -13.25 4.90
C GLU A 80 -21.22 -13.42 6.39
N GLN A 81 -20.20 -12.72 6.88
CA GLN A 81 -19.76 -12.73 8.26
C GLN A 81 -19.17 -11.37 8.59
N GLU A 82 -19.52 -10.85 9.76
CA GLU A 82 -19.05 -9.56 10.26
C GLU A 82 -18.81 -9.68 11.76
N ARG A 83 -17.75 -9.01 12.21
CA ARG A 83 -17.48 -8.80 13.63
C ARG A 83 -17.18 -7.33 13.87
N LEU A 84 -17.94 -6.70 14.75
CA LEU A 84 -17.58 -5.40 15.32
C LEU A 84 -16.37 -5.56 16.23
N ILE A 85 -15.41 -4.64 16.12
CA ILE A 85 -14.33 -4.53 17.10
C ILE A 85 -14.78 -3.69 18.29
N GLU A 86 -14.01 -3.69 19.39
CA GLU A 86 -14.39 -2.91 20.56
C GLU A 86 -14.50 -1.42 20.21
N SER A 87 -15.58 -0.77 20.66
CA SER A 87 -15.99 0.56 20.18
C SER A 87 -14.97 1.68 20.37
N ARG A 88 -14.00 1.51 21.26
CA ARG A 88 -12.92 2.47 21.49
C ARG A 88 -11.86 2.46 20.39
N TYR A 89 -11.81 1.41 19.56
CA TYR A 89 -10.80 1.27 18.52
C TYR A 89 -11.34 1.75 17.18
N PHE A 90 -10.43 2.37 16.42
CA PHE A 90 -10.57 2.61 15.00
C PHE A 90 -9.79 1.51 14.28
N GLY A 91 -10.52 0.62 13.59
CA GLY A 91 -9.94 -0.50 12.84
C GLY A 91 -9.26 -0.02 11.57
N GLU A 92 -8.14 -0.62 11.23
CA GLU A 92 -7.29 -0.27 10.09
C GLU A 92 -6.98 -1.51 9.26
N GLY A 93 -5.84 -1.57 8.58
CA GLY A 93 -5.41 -2.70 7.77
C GLY A 93 -5.59 -4.08 8.39
N ILE A 94 -6.03 -5.01 7.56
CA ILE A 94 -6.09 -6.44 7.86
C ILE A 94 -5.31 -7.24 6.82
N ILE A 95 -4.77 -8.38 7.24
CA ILE A 95 -4.23 -9.37 6.32
C ILE A 95 -4.38 -10.77 6.91
N ASP A 96 -4.43 -11.78 6.05
CA ASP A 96 -4.37 -13.15 6.48
C ASP A 96 -2.94 -13.62 6.76
N TRP A 97 -2.77 -14.58 7.66
CA TRP A 97 -1.57 -15.39 7.77
C TRP A 97 -1.93 -16.80 8.21
N LYS A 98 -1.84 -17.76 7.29
CA LYS A 98 -2.32 -19.15 7.49
C LYS A 98 -3.80 -19.18 7.87
N ASP A 99 -4.14 -19.56 9.09
CA ASP A 99 -5.49 -19.64 9.65
C ASP A 99 -5.87 -18.40 10.48
N ARG A 100 -5.01 -17.38 10.51
CA ARG A 100 -5.23 -16.14 11.26
C ARG A 100 -5.61 -14.97 10.35
N LEU A 101 -6.43 -14.07 10.86
CA LEU A 101 -6.60 -12.71 10.37
C LEU A 101 -5.95 -11.76 11.38
N ILE A 102 -5.08 -10.90 10.90
CA ILE A 102 -4.33 -9.93 11.71
C ILE A 102 -4.87 -8.55 11.37
N GLU A 103 -5.23 -7.78 12.39
CA GLU A 103 -5.82 -6.45 12.28
C GLU A 103 -4.98 -5.40 13.01
N LEU A 104 -4.82 -4.25 12.39
CA LEU A 104 -4.27 -3.04 13.03
C LEU A 104 -5.38 -2.13 13.56
N THR A 105 -4.99 -1.26 14.47
CA THR A 105 -5.77 -0.06 14.84
C THR A 105 -4.96 1.20 14.57
N TRP A 106 -5.66 2.33 14.40
CA TRP A 106 -5.01 3.57 13.95
C TRP A 106 -3.92 4.08 14.89
N LYS A 107 -4.31 4.56 16.08
CA LYS A 107 -3.42 5.28 17.02
C LYS A 107 -3.19 4.56 18.33
N HIS A 108 -3.77 3.38 18.50
CA HIS A 108 -3.84 2.72 19.80
C HIS A 108 -2.63 1.83 20.08
N GLU A 109 -1.67 1.74 19.15
CA GLU A 109 -0.45 0.93 19.30
C GLU A 109 -0.74 -0.54 19.65
N THR A 110 -1.91 -1.03 19.20
CA THR A 110 -2.41 -2.38 19.46
C THR A 110 -3.03 -2.95 18.20
N GLY A 111 -2.84 -4.24 17.99
CA GLY A 111 -3.49 -5.00 16.93
C GLY A 111 -4.09 -6.29 17.47
N PHE A 112 -4.96 -6.90 16.67
CA PHE A 112 -5.71 -8.08 17.05
C PHE A 112 -5.40 -9.25 16.14
N ILE A 113 -5.52 -10.45 16.70
CA ILE A 113 -5.39 -11.70 15.98
C ILE A 113 -6.72 -12.42 16.11
N TYR A 114 -7.30 -12.82 15.00
CA TYR A 114 -8.53 -13.58 14.93
C TYR A 114 -8.30 -14.90 14.21
N ASP A 115 -9.10 -15.90 14.55
CA ASP A 115 -9.30 -17.06 13.69
C ASP A 115 -10.04 -16.60 12.42
N ILE A 116 -9.48 -16.85 11.24
CA ILE A 116 -10.02 -16.28 10.00
C ILE A 116 -11.38 -16.89 9.59
N ALA A 117 -11.69 -18.10 10.05
CA ALA A 117 -12.94 -18.78 9.72
C ALA A 117 -14.10 -18.33 10.63
N THR A 118 -13.81 -18.02 11.89
CA THR A 118 -14.84 -17.72 12.91
C THR A 118 -14.86 -16.25 13.34
N PHE A 119 -13.80 -15.49 13.06
CA PHE A 119 -13.53 -14.17 13.63
C PHE A 119 -13.48 -14.17 15.17
N GLU A 120 -13.22 -15.32 15.80
CA GLU A 120 -12.95 -15.35 17.24
C GLU A 120 -11.60 -14.69 17.52
N LYS A 121 -11.54 -13.76 18.49
CA LYS A 121 -10.30 -13.10 18.89
C LYS A 121 -9.41 -14.12 19.61
N LEU A 122 -8.27 -14.44 19.01
CA LEU A 122 -7.26 -15.36 19.54
C LEU A 122 -6.23 -14.64 20.41
N GLY A 123 -6.01 -13.34 20.17
CA GLY A 123 -5.02 -12.58 20.92
C GLY A 123 -4.90 -11.13 20.47
N GLU A 124 -3.89 -10.48 21.02
CA GLU A 124 -3.51 -9.10 20.72
C GLU A 124 -2.00 -8.95 20.75
N PHE A 125 -1.51 -7.90 20.09
CA PHE A 125 -0.10 -7.56 20.02
C PHE A 125 0.06 -6.05 20.03
N SER A 126 1.25 -5.56 20.37
CA SER A 126 1.55 -4.13 20.41
C SER A 126 2.62 -3.77 19.40
N TYR A 127 2.53 -2.55 18.87
CA TYR A 127 3.50 -1.96 17.96
C TYR A 127 3.60 -0.46 18.21
N PRO A 128 4.80 0.15 18.08
CA PRO A 128 4.95 1.59 18.29
C PRO A 128 4.39 2.40 17.12
N GLY A 129 3.85 3.59 17.40
CA GLY A 129 3.33 4.51 16.39
C GLY A 129 2.01 4.07 15.76
N GLU A 130 1.60 4.77 14.70
CA GLU A 130 0.35 4.45 14.01
C GLU A 130 0.44 3.16 13.20
N GLY A 131 -0.71 2.55 12.91
CA GLY A 131 -0.85 1.46 11.95
C GLY A 131 -1.97 1.77 10.97
N TRP A 132 -1.68 1.71 9.67
CA TRP A 132 -2.62 2.08 8.61
C TRP A 132 -3.00 0.85 7.79
N ALA A 133 -2.03 0.09 7.29
CA ALA A 133 -2.34 -1.07 6.46
C ALA A 133 -1.42 -2.27 6.70
N LEU A 134 -1.89 -3.45 6.29
CA LEU A 134 -1.13 -4.68 6.23
C LEU A 134 -1.27 -5.33 4.86
N THR A 135 -0.17 -5.89 4.36
CA THR A 135 -0.17 -6.95 3.35
C THR A 135 0.91 -7.97 3.71
N ARG A 136 1.17 -8.96 2.86
CA ARG A 136 2.23 -9.94 3.11
C ARG A 136 2.85 -10.49 1.83
N ASP A 137 4.12 -10.85 1.94
CA ASP A 137 4.74 -11.82 1.02
C ASP A 137 4.66 -13.24 1.62
N ASP A 138 5.38 -14.20 1.05
CA ASP A 138 5.39 -15.58 1.54
C ASP A 138 6.14 -15.78 2.87
N ARG A 139 6.78 -14.73 3.40
CA ARG A 139 7.74 -14.82 4.52
C ARG A 139 7.40 -13.89 5.68
N ARG A 140 6.85 -12.71 5.41
CA ARG A 140 6.64 -11.65 6.40
C ARG A 140 5.41 -10.81 6.11
N LEU A 141 4.92 -10.12 7.14
CA LEU A 141 3.93 -9.08 6.98
C LEU A 141 4.62 -7.76 6.64
N ILE A 142 3.91 -6.91 5.92
CA ILE A 142 4.38 -5.59 5.49
C ILE A 142 3.35 -4.57 5.95
N MET A 143 3.79 -3.55 6.67
CA MET A 143 2.94 -2.58 7.35
C MET A 143 3.25 -1.15 6.90
N SER A 144 2.21 -0.35 6.65
CA SER A 144 2.30 1.11 6.48
C SER A 144 1.71 1.83 7.70
N ASP A 145 2.04 3.11 7.81
CA ASP A 145 1.69 3.97 8.94
C ASP A 145 1.47 5.45 8.55
N GLY A 146 1.21 5.71 7.27
CA GLY A 146 1.10 7.06 6.71
C GLY A 146 2.45 7.77 6.50
N THR A 147 3.58 7.22 6.96
CA THR A 147 4.92 7.75 6.62
C THR A 147 5.43 7.18 5.30
N SER A 148 6.63 7.57 4.90
CA SER A 148 7.37 6.95 3.80
C SER A 148 8.08 5.63 4.17
N SER A 149 7.71 4.96 5.27
CA SER A 149 8.32 3.68 5.65
C SER A 149 7.36 2.50 5.44
N LEU A 150 7.88 1.42 4.85
CA LEU A 150 7.24 0.10 4.95
C LEU A 150 7.99 -0.72 5.99
N ARG A 151 7.28 -1.13 7.05
CA ARG A 151 7.83 -1.95 8.13
C ARG A 151 7.60 -3.43 7.83
N PHE A 152 8.55 -4.28 8.20
CA PHE A 152 8.46 -5.72 8.01
C PHE A 152 8.28 -6.40 9.36
N LEU A 153 7.20 -7.15 9.53
CA LEU A 153 6.90 -7.83 10.78
C LEU A 153 7.11 -9.34 10.61
N ASP A 154 7.74 -9.95 11.61
CA ASP A 154 7.75 -11.41 11.74
C ASP A 154 6.31 -11.88 12.03
N PRO A 155 5.75 -12.79 11.24
CA PRO A 155 4.32 -13.10 11.29
C PRO A 155 3.93 -13.97 12.49
N GLU A 156 4.88 -14.52 13.23
CA GLU A 156 4.62 -15.34 14.41
C GLU A 156 4.72 -14.52 15.70
N THR A 157 5.70 -13.61 15.78
CA THR A 157 5.93 -12.75 16.93
C THR A 157 5.27 -11.37 16.80
N LEU A 158 4.90 -10.98 15.58
CA LEU A 158 4.34 -9.67 15.18
C LEU A 158 5.26 -8.49 15.54
N LYS A 159 6.55 -8.77 15.69
CA LYS A 159 7.58 -7.76 15.95
C LYS A 159 8.24 -7.33 14.67
N GLU A 160 8.60 -6.05 14.62
CA GLU A 160 9.36 -5.51 13.50
C GLU A 160 10.75 -6.16 13.40
N THR A 161 11.09 -6.59 12.18
CA THR A 161 12.37 -7.22 11.82
C THR A 161 13.23 -6.31 10.94
N GLY A 162 12.64 -5.25 10.39
CA GLY A 162 13.30 -4.26 9.55
C GLY A 162 12.28 -3.36 8.85
N ARG A 163 12.77 -2.45 8.02
CA ARG A 163 11.95 -1.55 7.21
C ARG A 163 12.72 -1.04 5.99
N VAL A 164 11.99 -0.53 5.01
CA VAL A 164 12.54 0.23 3.89
C VAL A 164 11.88 1.60 3.81
N GLN A 165 12.63 2.61 3.35
CA GLN A 165 12.06 3.91 3.01
C GLN A 165 11.61 3.91 1.55
N VAL A 166 10.35 4.26 1.32
CA VAL A 166 9.76 4.36 -0.01
C VAL A 166 10.18 5.66 -0.67
N THR A 167 10.73 5.56 -1.88
CA THR A 167 11.21 6.73 -2.64
C THR A 167 10.87 6.64 -4.13
N ASP A 168 10.57 7.79 -4.74
CA ASP A 168 10.50 7.97 -6.19
C ASP A 168 11.49 9.07 -6.60
N ALA A 169 12.32 8.81 -7.61
CA ALA A 169 13.40 9.72 -8.04
C ALA A 169 14.28 10.24 -6.87
N GLY A 170 14.48 9.43 -5.82
CA GLY A 170 15.26 9.78 -4.63
C GLY A 170 14.53 10.67 -3.61
N ARG A 171 13.24 10.94 -3.79
CA ARG A 171 12.40 11.67 -2.84
C ARG A 171 11.50 10.71 -2.06
N PRO A 172 11.35 10.87 -0.73
CA PRO A 172 10.40 10.09 0.04
C PRO A 172 8.97 10.23 -0.49
N VAL A 173 8.22 9.13 -0.45
CA VAL A 173 6.79 9.09 -0.76
C VAL A 173 6.04 8.83 0.54
N ASP A 174 5.45 9.87 1.11
CA ASP A 174 4.66 9.77 2.35
C ASP A 174 3.19 9.40 2.05
N ASN A 175 2.37 9.30 3.09
CA ASN A 175 0.95 8.95 3.04
C ASN A 175 0.67 7.57 2.43
N LEU A 176 1.59 6.63 2.63
CA LEU A 176 1.38 5.21 2.30
C LEU A 176 0.23 4.69 3.17
N ASN A 177 -0.86 4.31 2.53
CA ASN A 177 -2.06 3.83 3.19
C ASN A 177 -2.27 2.34 2.91
N GLU A 178 -3.44 1.94 2.41
CA GLU A 178 -3.76 0.55 2.12
C GLU A 178 -2.72 -0.10 1.19
N LEU A 179 -2.37 -1.36 1.50
CA LEU A 179 -1.31 -2.11 0.83
C LEU A 179 -1.84 -3.42 0.25
N GLU A 180 -1.29 -3.83 -0.90
CA GLU A 180 -1.49 -5.17 -1.42
C GLU A 180 -0.25 -5.76 -2.09
N TRP A 181 -0.01 -7.06 -1.90
CA TRP A 181 1.10 -7.76 -2.54
C TRP A 181 0.71 -8.26 -3.93
N VAL A 182 1.31 -7.68 -4.96
CA VAL A 182 0.98 -7.97 -6.36
C VAL A 182 2.24 -8.35 -7.11
N LYS A 183 2.35 -9.64 -7.46
CA LYS A 183 3.41 -10.19 -8.33
C LYS A 183 4.85 -9.79 -7.94
N GLY A 184 5.14 -9.74 -6.64
CA GLY A 184 6.48 -9.40 -6.14
C GLY A 184 6.67 -7.92 -5.78
N GLU A 185 5.66 -7.09 -5.98
CA GLU A 185 5.66 -5.67 -5.60
C GLU A 185 4.63 -5.42 -4.48
N VAL A 186 4.88 -4.39 -3.69
CA VAL A 186 3.87 -3.83 -2.78
C VAL A 186 3.16 -2.71 -3.51
N PHE A 187 1.86 -2.85 -3.73
CA PHE A 187 1.01 -1.77 -4.18
C PHE A 187 0.56 -1.00 -2.95
N ALA A 188 0.58 0.33 -3.00
CA ALA A 188 0.18 1.17 -1.89
C ALA A 188 -0.71 2.31 -2.36
N ASN A 189 -1.92 2.45 -1.81
CA ASN A 189 -2.68 3.68 -1.94
C ASN A 189 -1.89 4.85 -1.34
N ILE A 190 -1.93 6.01 -1.99
CA ILE A 190 -1.44 7.27 -1.42
C ILE A 190 -2.63 8.09 -0.94
N TRP A 191 -2.77 8.22 0.38
CA TRP A 191 -3.93 8.88 0.98
C TRP A 191 -4.11 10.32 0.46
N GLN A 192 -5.38 10.73 0.28
CA GLN A 192 -5.80 11.99 -0.34
C GLN A 192 -5.45 12.15 -1.83
N THR A 193 -5.12 11.06 -2.53
CA THR A 193 -4.90 11.06 -3.98
C THR A 193 -5.62 9.91 -4.67
N ASP A 194 -5.72 9.97 -5.99
CA ASP A 194 -6.19 8.87 -6.83
C ASP A 194 -5.01 8.00 -7.35
N LEU A 195 -3.89 7.95 -6.62
CA LEU A 195 -2.69 7.22 -7.02
C LEU A 195 -2.46 5.95 -6.19
N ILE A 196 -1.93 4.92 -6.86
CA ILE A 196 -1.32 3.75 -6.22
C ILE A 196 0.16 3.69 -6.63
N ALA A 197 1.05 3.61 -5.66
CA ALA A 197 2.48 3.35 -5.89
C ALA A 197 2.71 1.84 -6.04
N ARG A 198 3.52 1.43 -7.02
CA ARG A 198 4.09 0.09 -7.13
C ARG A 198 5.50 0.15 -6.57
N ILE A 199 5.78 -0.63 -5.54
CA ILE A 199 7.00 -0.49 -4.74
C ILE A 199 7.77 -1.80 -4.75
N ASP A 200 9.07 -1.72 -5.07
CA ASP A 200 9.99 -2.84 -4.83
C ASP A 200 10.25 -2.96 -3.32
N PRO A 201 9.80 -4.05 -2.67
CA PRO A 201 9.93 -4.24 -1.22
C PRO A 201 11.37 -4.50 -0.77
N ALA A 202 12.29 -4.82 -1.67
CA ALA A 202 13.70 -5.02 -1.33
C ALA A 202 14.44 -3.69 -1.20
N THR A 203 14.04 -2.69 -1.99
CA THR A 203 14.77 -1.41 -2.10
C THR A 203 13.96 -0.19 -1.63
N GLY A 204 12.63 -0.31 -1.53
CA GLY A 204 11.71 0.81 -1.32
C GLY A 204 11.53 1.71 -2.54
N LYS A 205 12.11 1.38 -3.70
CA LYS A 205 11.96 2.21 -4.90
C LYS A 205 10.57 2.03 -5.50
N VAL A 206 9.92 3.13 -5.84
CA VAL A 206 8.73 3.10 -6.68
C VAL A 206 9.14 2.66 -8.09
N THR A 207 8.53 1.58 -8.57
CA THR A 207 8.75 1.00 -9.90
C THR A 207 7.68 1.44 -10.91
N GLY A 208 6.58 1.99 -10.41
CA GLY A 208 5.53 2.58 -11.24
C GLY A 208 4.45 3.26 -10.41
N TRP A 209 3.68 4.10 -11.08
CA TRP A 209 2.52 4.79 -10.53
C TRP A 209 1.28 4.36 -11.30
N ILE A 210 0.21 3.98 -10.61
CA ILE A 210 -1.09 3.71 -11.20
C ILE A 210 -1.97 4.92 -10.90
N ASP A 211 -2.43 5.58 -11.96
CA ASP A 211 -3.28 6.76 -11.89
C ASP A 211 -4.74 6.36 -12.11
N LEU A 212 -5.53 6.39 -11.03
CA LEU A 212 -6.94 6.05 -11.00
C LEU A 212 -7.85 7.29 -11.07
N THR A 213 -7.29 8.44 -11.47
CA THR A 213 -8.08 9.68 -11.63
C THR A 213 -9.27 9.41 -12.55
N GLY A 214 -10.47 9.72 -12.06
CA GLY A 214 -11.72 9.54 -12.80
C GLY A 214 -12.30 8.12 -12.75
N LEU A 215 -11.73 7.19 -11.96
CA LEU A 215 -12.31 5.86 -11.75
C LEU A 215 -13.70 5.94 -11.14
N LEU A 216 -13.88 6.74 -10.08
CA LEU A 216 -15.19 6.98 -9.47
C LEU A 216 -15.93 8.10 -10.23
N THR A 217 -16.93 7.70 -11.02
CA THR A 217 -17.64 8.60 -11.93
C THR A 217 -18.59 9.55 -11.20
N GLU A 218 -19.01 10.65 -11.84
CA GLU A 218 -20.03 11.56 -11.28
C GLU A 218 -21.34 10.83 -10.97
N ALA A 219 -21.70 9.82 -11.76
CA ALA A 219 -22.90 9.01 -11.53
C ALA A 219 -22.78 8.17 -10.25
N ASP A 220 -21.60 7.63 -9.94
CA ASP A 220 -21.37 6.91 -8.68
C ASP A 220 -21.39 7.85 -7.48
N ARG A 221 -20.94 9.10 -7.66
CA ARG A 221 -20.99 10.13 -6.60
C ARG A 221 -22.40 10.63 -6.34
N ALA A 222 -23.28 10.63 -7.34
CA ALA A 222 -24.62 11.17 -7.24
C ALA A 222 -25.44 10.44 -6.16
N GLY A 223 -25.81 11.17 -5.10
CA GLY A 223 -26.63 10.64 -4.00
C GLY A 223 -25.86 9.84 -2.93
N ASN A 224 -24.55 9.65 -3.10
CA ASN A 224 -23.70 8.94 -2.14
C ASN A 224 -22.77 9.91 -1.40
N ARG A 225 -22.50 9.61 -0.12
CA ARG A 225 -21.45 10.29 0.64
C ARG A 225 -20.15 9.51 0.43
N VAL A 226 -19.44 9.80 -0.65
CA VAL A 226 -18.15 9.14 -0.94
C VAL A 226 -17.00 9.89 -0.31
N ASP A 227 -15.95 9.17 0.06
CA ASP A 227 -14.68 9.72 0.53
C ASP A 227 -13.56 9.25 -0.43
N VAL A 228 -12.33 9.13 0.03
CA VAL A 228 -11.15 8.90 -0.82
C VAL A 228 -11.00 7.44 -1.30
N LEU A 229 -10.21 7.27 -2.37
CA LEU A 229 -9.67 5.96 -2.80
C LEU A 229 -8.90 5.30 -1.65
N ASN A 230 -9.24 4.03 -1.34
CA ASN A 230 -8.54 3.20 -0.36
C ASN A 230 -9.06 1.75 -0.43
N GLY A 231 -8.16 0.77 -0.52
CA GLY A 231 -8.50 -0.65 -0.62
C GLY A 231 -8.06 -1.26 -1.95
N ILE A 232 -7.17 -2.24 -1.90
CA ILE A 232 -6.59 -2.95 -3.03
C ILE A 232 -6.61 -4.43 -2.68
N ALA A 233 -7.14 -5.27 -3.56
CA ALA A 233 -7.10 -6.72 -3.37
C ALA A 233 -6.68 -7.43 -4.65
N TYR A 234 -5.93 -8.52 -4.52
CA TYR A 234 -5.36 -9.23 -5.66
C TYR A 234 -5.65 -10.73 -5.62
N ASP A 235 -6.39 -11.20 -6.62
CA ASP A 235 -6.60 -12.63 -6.85
C ASP A 235 -5.46 -13.20 -7.70
N THR A 236 -4.47 -13.77 -7.03
CA THR A 236 -3.31 -14.42 -7.66
C THR A 236 -3.69 -15.60 -8.57
N ALA A 237 -4.81 -16.29 -8.32
CA ALA A 237 -5.19 -17.49 -9.05
C ALA A 237 -5.74 -17.16 -10.45
N THR A 238 -6.42 -16.02 -10.59
CA THR A 238 -7.04 -15.60 -11.85
C THR A 238 -6.53 -14.26 -12.39
N ASP A 239 -5.52 -13.70 -11.73
CA ASP A 239 -4.86 -12.44 -12.09
C ASP A 239 -5.84 -11.25 -12.16
N ARG A 240 -6.66 -11.09 -11.11
CA ARG A 240 -7.62 -9.98 -10.99
C ARG A 240 -7.16 -8.99 -9.91
N LEU A 241 -7.13 -7.72 -10.26
CA LEU A 241 -6.84 -6.61 -9.34
C LEU A 241 -8.13 -5.86 -9.06
N PHE A 242 -8.46 -5.73 -7.77
CA PHE A 242 -9.63 -5.03 -7.30
C PHE A 242 -9.23 -3.75 -6.56
N VAL A 243 -9.99 -2.69 -6.75
CA VAL A 243 -9.82 -1.43 -6.04
C VAL A 243 -11.17 -0.84 -5.62
N THR A 244 -11.22 -0.18 -4.49
CA THR A 244 -12.42 0.50 -3.97
C THR A 244 -12.03 1.79 -3.24
N GLY A 245 -12.96 2.37 -2.49
CA GLY A 245 -12.67 3.49 -1.61
C GLY A 245 -13.64 3.58 -0.45
N LYS A 246 -13.30 4.52 0.45
CA LYS A 246 -14.06 4.78 1.66
C LYS A 246 -15.45 5.30 1.30
N LEU A 247 -16.48 4.56 1.71
CA LEU A 247 -17.89 4.83 1.41
C LEU A 247 -18.24 4.80 -0.09
N TRP A 248 -17.40 4.16 -0.92
CA TRP A 248 -17.68 4.06 -2.34
C TRP A 248 -18.85 3.08 -2.59
N PRO A 249 -19.75 3.35 -3.55
CA PRO A 249 -20.84 2.44 -3.90
C PRO A 249 -20.38 1.28 -4.79
N ARG A 250 -19.12 1.30 -5.24
CA ARG A 250 -18.55 0.38 -6.21
C ARG A 250 -17.16 -0.08 -5.81
N LEU A 251 -16.92 -1.36 -6.03
CA LEU A 251 -15.59 -1.96 -6.13
C LEU A 251 -15.32 -2.30 -7.60
N TYR A 252 -14.12 -2.02 -8.09
CA TYR A 252 -13.75 -2.16 -9.48
C TYR A 252 -12.69 -3.24 -9.66
N GLU A 253 -12.93 -4.17 -10.57
CA GLU A 253 -11.86 -4.99 -11.15
C GLU A 253 -11.23 -4.21 -12.30
N ILE A 254 -9.91 -4.01 -12.23
CA ILE A 254 -9.16 -3.20 -13.19
C ILE A 254 -8.03 -3.98 -13.84
N ARG A 255 -7.62 -3.53 -15.03
CA ARG A 255 -6.35 -3.90 -15.67
C ARG A 255 -5.49 -2.67 -15.87
N LEU A 256 -4.20 -2.80 -15.62
CA LEU A 256 -3.25 -1.71 -15.83
C LEU A 256 -3.00 -1.51 -17.33
N LYS A 257 -3.02 -0.26 -17.77
CA LYS A 257 -2.64 0.15 -19.13
C LYS A 257 -1.43 1.07 -19.06
N PRO A 258 -0.34 0.79 -19.79
CA PRO A 258 0.72 1.78 -19.95
C PRO A 258 0.12 3.08 -20.49
N LEU A 259 0.40 4.22 -19.86
CA LEU A 259 0.10 5.50 -20.48
C LEU A 259 1.09 5.67 -21.65
N ALA A 260 0.58 6.04 -22.82
CA ALA A 260 1.44 6.39 -23.94
C ALA A 260 2.36 7.55 -23.52
N PRO A 261 3.64 7.56 -23.95
CA PRO A 261 4.57 8.64 -23.66
C PRO A 261 4.12 9.99 -24.21
#